data_AF-A0A0E0F0V6-F1
#
_entry.id   AF-A0A0E0F0V6-F1
#
_cell.length_a   1.000
_cell.length_b   1.000
_cell.length_c   1.000
_cell.angle_alpha   90.00
_cell.angle_beta   90.00
_cell.angle_gamma   90.00
#
_symmetry.space_group_name_H-M   'P 1'
#
loop_
_entity.id
_entity.type
_entity.pdbx_description
1 polymer ?
#
loop_
_entity_poly.entity_id
_entity_poly.type
_entity_poly.pdbx_seq_one_letter_code
_entity_poly.pdbx_strand_id
1 'polypeptide(L)' 'MRVNYYPPCQQADKVIGLSPHTDVVGLTLLLQVNDVNGLQINKDGKWFNVDAINGAIIVNVGDTLEFDFDQSQNIS' A
#
# COMPACT_ATOMS: atom_id res chain seq x y z
N MET A 1 10.57 -9.90 -3.85
CA MET A 1 10.29 -8.79 -4.79
C MET A 1 9.04 -9.13 -5.57
N ARG A 2 8.09 -8.19 -5.68
CA ARG A 2 6.86 -8.35 -6.44
C ARG A 2 6.79 -7.25 -7.50
N VAL A 3 6.50 -7.62 -8.74
CA VAL A 3 6.32 -6.69 -9.86
C VAL A 3 4.88 -6.86 -10.34
N ASN A 4 4.10 -5.78 -10.29
CA ASN A 4 2.69 -5.82 -10.63
C ASN A 4 2.44 -5.05 -11.93
N TYR A 5 1.57 -5.59 -12.78
CA TYR A 5 1.06 -4.92 -13.98
C TYR A 5 -0.46 -4.96 -13.95
N TYR A 6 -1.09 -3.78 -13.94
CA TYR A 6 -2.54 -3.63 -13.91
C TYR A 6 -3.00 -3.09 -15.27
N PRO A 7 -3.53 -3.94 -16.18
CA PRO A 7 -3.94 -3.50 -17.51
C PRO A 7 -5.21 -2.62 -17.46
N PRO A 8 -5.45 -1.79 -18.48
CA PRO A 8 -6.72 -1.09 -18.64
C PRO A 8 -7.92 -2.06 -18.60
N CYS A 9 -8.97 -1.70 -17.87
CA CYS A 9 -10.18 -2.51 -17.74
C CYS A 9 -11.42 -1.66 -18.07
N GLN A 10 -12.29 -2.16 -18.95
CA GLN A 10 -13.53 -1.47 -19.34
C GLN A 10 -14.59 -1.44 -18.23
N GLN A 11 -14.47 -2.34 -17.25
CA GLN A 11 -15.39 -2.46 -16.11
C GLN A 11 -14.63 -2.27 -14.79
N ALA A 12 -13.72 -1.30 -14.75
CA ALA A 12 -12.87 -1.01 -13.59
C ALA A 12 -13.66 -0.66 -12.32
N ASP A 13 -14.94 -0.30 -12.45
CA ASP A 13 -15.90 -0.07 -11.36
C ASP A 13 -16.40 -1.37 -10.70
N LYS A 14 -16.19 -2.53 -11.34
CA LYS A 14 -16.71 -3.85 -10.90
C LYS A 14 -15.62 -4.82 -10.48
N VAL A 15 -14.36 -4.48 -10.68
CA VAL A 15 -13.20 -5.31 -10.36
C VAL A 15 -12.18 -4.50 -9.59
N ILE A 16 -11.27 -5.18 -8.90
CA ILE A 16 -10.16 -4.53 -8.19
C ILE A 16 -8.84 -5.12 -8.67
N GLY A 17 -7.82 -4.27 -8.82
CA GLY A 17 -6.49 -4.72 -9.24
C GLY A 17 -5.83 -5.61 -8.18
N LEU A 18 -5.96 -5.23 -6.91
CA LEU A 18 -5.46 -5.99 -5.77
C LEU A 18 -6.42 -5.80 -4.59
N SER A 19 -6.86 -6.90 -3.99
CA SER A 19 -7.78 -6.85 -2.85
C SER A 19 -7.19 -6.04 -1.67
N PRO A 20 -8.01 -5.37 -0.85
CA PRO A 20 -7.56 -4.72 0.36
C PRO A 20 -6.80 -5.69 1.26
N HIS A 21 -5.64 -5.28 1.76
CA HIS A 21 -4.79 -6.07 2.65
C HIS A 21 -3.86 -5.14 3.45
N THR A 22 -3.27 -5.69 4.51
CA THR A 22 -2.06 -5.16 5.15
C THR A 22 -0.85 -5.94 4.66
N ASP A 23 0.33 -5.34 4.78
CA ASP A 23 1.58 -6.01 4.48
C ASP A 23 2.08 -6.75 5.71
N VAL A 24 2.30 -8.07 5.59
CA VAL A 24 2.77 -8.89 6.72
C VAL A 24 4.23 -8.54 7.11
N VAL A 25 5.02 -8.06 6.16
CA VAL A 25 6.44 -7.75 6.37
C VAL A 25 6.65 -6.48 7.21
N GLY A 26 7.89 -6.19 7.63
CA GLY A 26 8.17 -4.99 8.41
C GLY A 26 8.02 -3.69 7.63
N LEU A 27 8.75 -3.54 6.52
CA LEU A 27 8.68 -2.38 5.63
C LEU A 27 8.51 -2.82 4.18
N THR A 28 7.64 -2.12 3.47
CA THR A 28 7.51 -2.21 2.02
C THR A 28 8.04 -0.94 1.38
N LEU A 29 8.87 -1.11 0.34
CA LEU A 29 9.40 -0.04 -0.50
C LEU A 29 8.79 -0.21 -1.90
N LEU A 30 7.87 0.68 -2.26
CA LEU A 30 7.13 0.61 -3.51
C LEU A 30 7.55 1.75 -4.46
N LEU A 31 8.00 1.37 -5.65
CA LEU A 31 8.22 2.30 -6.76
C LEU A 31 7.04 2.21 -7.73
N GLN A 32 6.34 3.31 -7.94
CA GLN A 32 5.34 3.40 -9.00
C GLN A 32 6.03 3.77 -10.31
N VAL A 33 5.94 2.89 -11.31
CA VAL A 33 6.71 3.01 -12.56
C VAL A 33 6.13 4.00 -13.57
N ASN A 34 4.90 4.47 -13.35
CA ASN A 34 4.21 5.41 -14.23
C ASN A 34 3.30 6.35 -13.42
N ASP A 35 2.76 7.36 -14.09
CA ASP A 35 1.90 8.38 -13.47
C ASP A 35 0.42 7.98 -13.43
N VAL A 36 0.10 6.67 -13.54
CA VAL A 36 -1.28 6.18 -13.48
C VAL A 36 -1.67 5.95 -12.02
N ASN A 37 -2.65 6.72 -11.55
CA ASN A 37 -3.20 6.55 -10.20
C ASN A 37 -3.87 5.18 -10.04
N GLY A 38 -3.70 4.56 -8.87
CA GLY A 38 -4.30 3.27 -8.56
C GLY A 38 -4.04 2.76 -7.15
N LEU A 39 -2.95 3.17 -6.51
CA LEU A 39 -2.72 2.89 -5.10
C LEU A 39 -3.63 3.75 -4.22
N GLN A 40 -4.33 3.09 -3.29
CA GLN A 40 -5.15 3.74 -2.28
C GLN A 40 -4.83 3.17 -0.91
N ILE A 41 -4.93 4.01 0.12
CA ILE A 41 -4.82 3.63 1.53
C ILE A 41 -6.15 3.84 2.24
N ASN A 42 -6.50 2.94 3.15
CA ASN A 42 -7.65 3.11 4.02
C ASN A 42 -7.21 3.79 5.33
N LYS A 43 -7.87 4.90 5.68
CA LYS A 43 -7.74 5.55 6.98
C LYS A 43 -9.13 5.80 7.52
N ASP A 44 -9.42 5.24 8.69
CA ASP A 44 -10.70 5.38 9.39
C ASP A 44 -11.92 5.00 8.53
N GLY A 45 -11.79 3.91 7.75
CA GLY A 45 -12.82 3.41 6.85
C GLY A 45 -12.96 4.19 5.54
N LYS A 46 -12.14 5.22 5.31
CA LYS A 46 -12.15 6.03 4.07
C LYS A 46 -10.92 5.74 3.23
N TRP A 47 -11.12 5.67 1.92
CA TRP A 47 -10.04 5.43 0.96
C TRP A 47 -9.47 6.76 0.45
N PHE A 48 -8.15 6.86 0.44
CA PHE A 48 -7.40 8.02 -0.05
C PHE A 48 -6.42 7.57 -1.13
N ASN A 49 -6.33 8.32 -2.23
CA ASN A 49 -5.31 8.09 -3.25
C ASN A 49 -3.93 8.42 -2.68
N VAL A 50 -2.94 7.65 -3.10
CA VAL A 50 -1.53 7.98 -2.87
C VAL A 50 -0.99 8.62 -4.13
N ASP A 51 -0.81 9.94 -4.09
CA ASP A 51 -0.22 10.70 -5.18
C ASP A 51 1.31 10.62 -5.10
N ALA A 52 1.88 9.61 -5.76
CA ALA A 52 3.32 9.43 -5.81
C ALA A 52 3.99 10.55 -6.63
N ILE A 53 5.01 11.19 -6.06
CA ILE A 53 5.89 12.08 -6.83
C ILE A 53 6.71 11.21 -7.80
N ASN A 54 6.87 11.66 -9.04
CA ASN A 54 7.66 10.92 -10.04
C ASN A 54 9.07 10.62 -9.51
N GLY A 55 9.46 9.34 -9.55
CA GLY A 55 10.74 8.84 -9.04
C GLY A 55 10.82 8.65 -7.52
N ALA A 56 9.77 8.97 -6.77
CA ALA A 56 9.73 8.71 -5.33
C ALA A 56 9.46 7.23 -5.02
N ILE A 57 9.97 6.80 -3.86
CA ILE A 57 9.63 5.51 -3.26
C ILE A 57 8.58 5.76 -2.19
N ILE A 58 7.44 5.09 -2.32
CA ILE A 58 6.42 5.03 -1.27
C ILE A 58 6.89 4.00 -0.24
N VAL A 59 6.85 4.38 1.03
CA VAL A 59 7.21 3.51 2.16
C VAL A 59 5.97 3.28 3.00
N ASN A 60 5.66 2.02 3.31
CA ASN A 60 4.66 1.69 4.30
C ASN A 60 5.20 0.70 5.33
N VAL A 61 4.72 0.87 6.55
CA VAL A 61 4.93 -0.04 7.68
C VAL A 61 3.94 -1.18 7.55
N GLY A 62 4.40 -2.39 7.82
CA GLY A 62 3.54 -3.57 7.87
C GLY A 62 3.50 -4.20 9.27
N ASP A 63 2.72 -5.28 9.35
CA ASP A 63 2.22 -5.84 10.60
C ASP A 63 3.33 -6.26 11.56
N THR A 64 4.46 -6.77 11.03
CA THR A 64 5.59 -7.19 11.86
C THR A 64 6.18 -6.02 12.66
N LEU A 65 6.36 -4.85 12.02
CA LEU A 65 6.91 -3.69 12.72
C LEU A 65 5.88 -3.08 13.67
N GLU A 66 4.61 -2.99 13.26
CA GLU A 66 3.53 -2.52 14.14
C GLU A 66 3.47 -3.36 15.42
N PHE A 67 3.47 -4.69 15.30
CA PHE A 67 3.47 -5.60 16.43
C PHE A 67 4.66 -5.37 17.38
N ASP A 68 5.88 -5.27 16.84
CA ASP A 68 7.09 -5.05 17.64
C ASP A 68 7.04 -3.71 18.39
N PHE A 69 6.54 -2.65 17.74
CA PHE A 69 6.36 -1.34 18.38
C PHE A 69 5.31 -1.40 19.50
N ASP A 70 4.16 -2.00 19.25
CA ASP A 70 3.10 -2.13 20.27
C ASP A 70 3.57 -2.96 21.46
N GLN A 71 4.30 -4.05 21.25
CA GLN A 71 4.90 -4.80 22.35
C GLN A 71 5.88 -3.93 23.15
N SER A 72 6.75 -3.14 22.49
CA SER A 72 7.70 -2.27 23.18
C SER A 72 7.02 -1.23 24.10
N GLN A 73 5.88 -0.68 23.67
CA GLN A 73 5.13 0.30 24.47
C GLN A 73 4.37 -0.34 25.63
N ASN A 74 3.97 -1.61 25.51
CA ASN A 74 3.28 -2.34 26.57
C ASN A 74 4.21 -2.88 27.67
N ILE A 75 5.52 -2.87 27.44
CA ILE A 75 6.54 -3.32 28.41
C ILE A 75 7.25 -2.10 29.08
N SER A 76 6.91 -0.87 28.65
CA SER A 76 7.48 0.39 29.15
C SER A 76 6.69 0.98 30.32
#